data_AF-A0A353PJF5-F1
#
_entry.id   AF-A0A353PJF5-F1
#
_cell.length_a   1.000
_cell.length_b   1.000
_cell.length_c   1.000
_cell.angle_alpha   90.00
_cell.angle_beta   90.00
_cell.angle_gamma   90.00
#
_symmetry.space_group_name_H-M   'P 1'
#
loop_
_entity.id
_entity.type
_entity.pdbx_description
1 polymer ?
#
loop_
_entity_poly.entity_id
_entity_poly.type
_entity_poly.pdbx_seq_one_letter_code
_entity_poly.pdbx_strand_id
1 'polypeptide(L)'
;MKPVINTYDPYSVYGSNINFARLNDEVIHPYHQETKSIHQLLDMKNHELSDPIETAYQPITIIEGAYSMHPYIEKLYQVRIFMKTTYLEQIRRVYKRNGWKRLLVFIKKWIPMENTYFRDLDIAKKADIIIRTHRFQ
;
A
#
# COMPACT_ATOMS: atom_id res chain seq x y z
N MET A 1 8.44 9.77 11.32
CA MET A 1 9.11 10.71 10.37
C MET A 1 8.28 10.80 9.10
N LYS A 2 8.01 12.00 8.57
CA LYS A 2 7.31 12.16 7.29
C LYS A 2 8.20 11.61 6.16
N PRO A 3 7.65 10.92 5.15
CA PRO A 3 8.43 10.47 4.01
C PRO A 3 9.00 11.68 3.24
N VAL A 4 10.24 11.55 2.75
CA VAL A 4 10.91 12.58 1.95
C VAL A 4 10.95 12.09 0.51
N ILE A 5 10.46 12.91 -0.42
CA ILE A 5 10.57 12.64 -1.86
C ILE A 5 12.02 12.90 -2.27
N ASN A 6 12.68 11.88 -2.81
CA ASN A 6 14.01 12.00 -3.37
C ASN A 6 13.92 12.31 -4.86
N THR A 7 14.22 13.54 -5.26
CA THR A 7 14.12 13.99 -6.66
C THR A 7 15.03 13.25 -7.64
N TYR A 8 16.05 12.52 -7.15
CA TYR A 8 16.92 11.69 -7.98
C TYR A 8 16.41 10.26 -8.16
N ASP A 9 15.41 9.86 -7.38
CA ASP A 9 14.77 8.56 -7.48
C ASP A 9 13.43 8.69 -8.20
N PRO A 10 13.31 8.16 -9.43
CA PRO A 10 12.08 8.25 -10.23
C PRO A 10 10.91 7.50 -9.59
N TYR A 11 11.15 6.60 -8.63
CA TYR A 11 10.07 5.88 -7.94
C TYR A 11 9.50 6.66 -6.76
N SER A 12 10.25 7.61 -6.18
CA SER A 12 9.85 8.37 -4.99
C SER A 12 8.58 9.20 -5.15
N VAL A 13 8.15 9.45 -6.40
CA VAL A 13 6.90 10.16 -6.71
C VAL A 13 5.68 9.31 -6.35
N TYR A 14 5.81 7.98 -6.43
CA TYR A 14 4.73 7.03 -6.14
C TYR A 14 4.72 6.70 -4.66
N GLY A 15 3.52 6.68 -4.06
CA GLY A 15 3.39 6.36 -2.64
C GLY A 15 4.17 7.30 -1.72
N SER A 16 4.38 8.56 -2.11
CA SER A 16 5.17 9.56 -1.35
C SER A 16 4.61 9.88 0.05
N ASN A 17 3.42 9.36 0.38
CA ASN A 17 2.84 9.37 1.71
C ASN A 17 3.21 8.15 2.58
N ILE A 18 4.05 7.24 2.08
CA ILE A 18 4.49 6.01 2.75
C ILE A 18 6.00 6.08 2.99
N ASN A 19 6.44 5.69 4.19
CA ASN A 19 7.86 5.57 4.50
C ASN A 19 8.34 4.13 4.25
N PHE A 20 8.78 3.86 3.02
CA PHE A 20 9.23 2.53 2.61
C PHE A 20 10.50 2.06 3.33
N ALA A 21 11.42 2.96 3.65
CA ALA A 21 12.62 2.63 4.42
C ALA A 21 12.24 2.12 5.82
N ARG A 22 11.34 2.83 6.51
CA ARG A 22 10.81 2.41 7.80
C ARG A 22 10.07 1.06 7.71
N LEU A 23 9.24 0.86 6.70
CA LEU A 23 8.54 -0.41 6.49
C LEU A 23 9.52 -1.57 6.27
N ASN A 24 10.60 -1.32 5.51
CA ASN A 24 11.66 -2.30 5.33
C ASN A 24 12.34 -2.63 6.67
N ASP A 25 12.80 -1.62 7.40
CA ASP A 25 13.63 -1.80 8.58
C ASP A 25 12.86 -2.35 9.78
N GLU A 26 11.59 -1.93 9.95
CA GLU A 26 10.79 -2.33 11.11
C GLU A 26 9.93 -3.59 10.87
N VAL A 27 9.65 -3.97 9.62
CA VAL A 27 8.75 -5.10 9.32
C VAL A 27 9.36 -6.13 8.38
N ILE A 28 9.78 -5.73 7.17
CA ILE A 28 10.18 -6.69 6.13
C ILE A 28 11.52 -7.35 6.46
N HIS A 29 12.53 -6.56 6.85
CA HIS A 29 13.84 -7.08 7.21
C HIS A 29 13.77 -7.97 8.47
N PRO A 30 13.07 -7.58 9.55
CA PRO A 30 12.85 -8.47 10.70
C PRO A 30 12.17 -9.79 10.35
N TYR A 31 11.20 -9.80 9.43
CA TYR A 31 10.57 -11.04 8.95
C TYR A 31 11.60 -11.99 8.32
N HIS A 32 12.49 -11.50 7.45
CA HIS A 32 13.55 -12.32 6.84
C HIS A 32 14.60 -12.80 7.84
N GLN A 33 14.71 -12.16 9.00
CA GLN A 33 15.59 -12.58 10.11
C GLN A 33 14.87 -13.46 11.14
N GLU A 34 13.59 -13.78 10.94
CA GLU A 34 12.75 -14.50 11.90
C GLU A 34 12.71 -13.83 13.29
N THR A 35 12.75 -12.51 13.31
CA THR A 35 12.74 -11.69 14.54
C THR A 35 11.43 -10.92 14.70
N LYS A 36 11.26 -10.27 15.86
CA LYS A 36 10.11 -9.41 16.13
C LYS A 36 10.09 -8.20 15.18
N SER A 37 8.92 -7.91 14.63
CA SER A 37 8.67 -6.68 13.90
C SER A 37 8.10 -5.61 14.81
N ILE A 38 8.23 -4.36 14.39
CA ILE A 38 7.67 -3.20 15.07
C ILE A 38 6.75 -2.48 14.08
N HIS A 39 5.57 -2.09 14.54
CA HIS A 39 4.70 -1.23 13.76
C HIS A 39 4.02 -0.21 14.66
N GLN A 40 3.49 0.86 14.07
CA GLN A 40 2.71 1.88 14.78
C GLN A 40 1.44 2.16 14.00
N LEU A 41 0.33 2.35 14.70
CA LEU A 41 -0.92 2.74 14.09
C LEU A 41 -0.86 4.22 13.73
N LEU A 42 -1.40 4.59 12.57
CA LEU A 42 -1.52 5.99 12.16
C LEU A 42 -2.88 6.54 12.60
N ASP A 43 -2.89 7.51 13.51
CA ASP A 43 -4.08 8.31 13.79
C ASP A 43 -4.30 9.29 12.63
N MET A 44 -5.27 8.97 11.78
CA MET A 44 -5.63 9.77 10.63
C MET A 44 -6.23 11.14 10.99
N LYS A 45 -6.70 11.36 12.22
CA LYS A 45 -7.27 12.65 12.66
C LYS A 45 -6.17 13.62 13.08
N ASN A 46 -5.23 13.13 13.89
CA ASN A 46 -4.17 13.94 14.47
C ASN A 46 -2.87 13.90 13.65
N HIS A 47 -2.79 12.98 12.66
CA HIS A 47 -1.59 12.71 11.86
C HIS A 47 -0.38 12.27 12.71
N GLU A 48 -0.66 11.52 13.76
CA GLU A 48 0.33 11.02 14.72
C GLU A 48 0.44 9.51 14.64
N LEU A 49 1.60 8.99 15.03
CA LEU A 49 1.81 7.56 15.17
C LEU A 49 1.58 7.18 16.64
N SER A 50 0.97 6.03 16.86
CA SER A 50 0.84 5.44 18.19
C SER A 50 2.19 5.06 18.77
N ASP A 51 2.20 4.63 20.03
CA ASP A 51 3.33 3.89 20.58
C ASP A 51 3.68 2.66 19.72
N PRO A 52 4.98 2.28 19.67
CA PRO A 52 5.42 1.07 18.98
C PRO A 52 4.73 -0.19 19.50
N ILE A 53 4.22 -0.98 18.57
CA ILE A 53 3.64 -2.30 18.82
C ILE A 53 4.64 -3.34 18.32
N GLU A 54 5.18 -4.13 19.24
CA GLU A 54 6.01 -5.28 18.89
C GLU A 54 5.13 -6.46 18.50
N THR A 55 5.49 -7.14 17.41
CA THR A 55 4.81 -8.34 16.95
C THR A 55 5.84 -9.45 16.79
N ALA A 56 5.63 -10.55 17.51
CA ALA A 56 6.49 -11.73 17.38
C ALA A 56 6.48 -12.25 15.95
N TYR A 57 7.58 -12.88 15.53
CA TYR A 57 7.69 -13.48 14.20
C TYR A 57 6.51 -14.40 13.92
N GLN A 58 5.99 -14.30 12.70
CA GLN A 58 4.98 -15.18 12.14
C GLN A 58 5.50 -15.75 10.82
N PRO A 59 5.30 -17.05 10.54
CA PRO A 59 5.77 -17.66 9.29
C PRO A 59 5.11 -17.04 8.05
N ILE A 60 3.93 -16.44 8.22
CA ILE A 60 3.21 -15.73 7.17
C ILE A 60 2.96 -14.29 7.65
N THR A 61 3.47 -13.32 6.87
CA THR A 61 3.21 -11.89 7.05
C THR A 61 2.61 -11.33 5.77
N ILE A 62 1.52 -10.57 5.88
CA ILE A 62 0.84 -9.97 4.73
C ILE A 62 1.03 -8.46 4.80
N ILE A 63 1.64 -7.89 3.76
CA ILE A 63 1.74 -6.43 3.58
C ILE A 63 0.69 -5.99 2.56
N GLU A 64 -0.34 -5.28 3.04
CA GLU A 64 -1.43 -4.79 2.20
C GLU A 64 -1.45 -3.26 2.07
N GLY A 65 -1.98 -2.79 0.94
CA GLY A 65 -2.00 -1.38 0.59
C GLY A 65 -1.89 -1.15 -0.92
N ALA A 66 -2.28 0.05 -1.37
CA ALA A 66 -2.26 0.39 -2.79
C ALA A 66 -0.84 0.36 -3.40
N TYR A 67 0.19 0.65 -2.59
CA TYR A 67 1.58 0.71 -3.01
C TYR A 67 2.44 -0.41 -2.39
N SER A 68 1.84 -1.53 -1.94
CA SER A 68 2.62 -2.62 -1.34
C SER A 68 3.66 -3.19 -2.31
N MET A 69 3.39 -3.21 -3.62
CA MET A 69 4.36 -3.65 -4.64
C MET A 69 5.31 -2.53 -5.11
N HIS A 70 5.63 -1.55 -4.26
CA HIS A 70 6.53 -0.47 -4.65
C HIS A 70 7.94 -1.04 -4.95
N PRO A 71 8.67 -0.55 -5.97
CA PRO A 71 9.97 -1.11 -6.37
C PRO A 71 11.02 -1.23 -5.26
N TYR A 72 10.91 -0.41 -4.20
CA TYR A 72 11.76 -0.48 -3.02
C TYR A 72 11.62 -1.79 -2.23
N ILE A 73 10.43 -2.38 -2.22
CA ILE A 73 10.09 -3.52 -1.35
C ILE A 73 9.55 -4.72 -2.12
N GLU A 74 9.08 -4.56 -3.36
CA GLU A 74 8.43 -5.64 -4.13
C GLU A 74 9.30 -6.88 -4.31
N LYS A 75 10.62 -6.67 -4.42
CA LYS A 75 11.61 -7.74 -4.64
C LYS A 75 11.90 -8.55 -3.38
N LEU A 76 11.45 -8.07 -2.21
CA LEU A 76 11.64 -8.71 -0.92
C LEU A 76 10.53 -9.71 -0.59
N TYR A 77 9.49 -9.80 -1.43
CA TYR A 77 8.36 -10.69 -1.23
C TYR A 77 8.52 -12.03 -1.95
N GLN A 78 8.05 -13.09 -1.30
CA GLN A 78 7.93 -14.42 -1.89
C GLN A 78 6.72 -14.52 -2.82
N VAL A 79 5.62 -13.82 -2.51
CA VAL A 79 4.38 -13.82 -3.30
C VAL A 79 3.82 -12.40 -3.42
N ARG A 80 3.44 -12.00 -4.62
CA ARG A 80 2.84 -10.71 -4.97
C ARG A 80 1.42 -10.92 -5.49
N ILE A 81 0.44 -10.32 -4.83
CA ILE A 81 -0.98 -10.40 -5.19
C ILE A 81 -1.48 -9.02 -5.62
N PHE A 82 -2.06 -8.93 -6.83
CA PHE A 82 -2.72 -7.72 -7.30
C PHE A 82 -4.25 -7.88 -7.32
N MET A 83 -4.92 -7.05 -6.52
CA MET A 83 -6.39 -7.01 -6.43
C MET A 83 -6.96 -6.09 -7.51
N LYS A 84 -7.60 -6.66 -8.54
CA LYS A 84 -8.24 -5.90 -9.62
C LYS A 84 -9.74 -5.77 -9.38
N THR A 85 -10.28 -4.57 -9.54
CA THR A 85 -11.73 -4.31 -9.53
C THR A 85 -12.09 -3.32 -10.64
N THR A 86 -13.37 -3.24 -11.01
CA THR A 86 -13.82 -2.28 -12.00
C THR A 86 -13.91 -0.88 -11.37
N TYR A 87 -13.77 0.16 -12.20
CA TYR A 87 -13.91 1.53 -11.72
C TYR A 87 -15.26 1.77 -11.03
N LEU A 88 -16.37 1.30 -11.62
CA LEU A 88 -17.70 1.44 -11.04
C LEU A 88 -17.81 0.77 -9.66
N GLU A 89 -17.27 -0.45 -9.50
CA GLU A 89 -17.25 -1.11 -8.19
C GLU A 89 -16.34 -0.41 -7.18
N GLN A 90 -15.19 0.12 -7.61
CA GLN A 90 -14.32 0.92 -6.75
C GLN A 90 -15.06 2.17 -6.24
N ILE A 91 -15.70 2.92 -7.13
CA ILE A 91 -16.50 4.11 -6.79
C ILE A 91 -17.64 3.76 -5.83
N ARG A 92 -18.39 2.69 -6.12
CA ARG A 92 -19.47 2.21 -5.27
C ARG A 92 -18.98 1.86 -3.86
N ARG A 93 -17.87 1.13 -3.74
CA ARG A 93 -17.28 0.72 -2.44
C ARG A 93 -16.76 1.93 -1.66
N VAL A 94 -16.05 2.84 -2.31
CA VAL A 94 -15.57 4.08 -1.69
C VAL A 94 -16.74 4.93 -1.19
N TYR A 95 -17.78 5.11 -2.02
CA TYR A 95 -18.98 5.83 -1.61
C TYR A 95 -19.62 5.21 -0.37
N LYS A 96 -19.87 3.88 -0.40
CA LYS A 96 -20.48 3.16 0.72
C LYS A 96 -19.69 3.31 2.02
N ARG A 97 -18.35 3.29 1.94
CA ARG A 97 -17.47 3.36 3.13
C ARG A 97 -17.23 4.77 3.62
N ASN A 98 -17.14 5.76 2.73
CA ASN A 98 -16.58 7.08 3.04
C ASN A 98 -17.56 8.24 2.79
N GLY A 99 -18.71 7.98 2.16
CA GLY A 99 -19.71 9.00 1.81
C GLY A 99 -19.29 9.91 0.65
N TRP A 100 -20.23 10.75 0.21
CA TRP A 100 -20.09 11.56 -1.01
C TRP A 100 -18.92 12.55 -0.96
N LYS A 101 -18.74 13.25 0.18
CA LYS A 101 -17.68 14.26 0.32
C LYS A 101 -16.29 13.67 0.12
N ARG A 102 -16.00 12.51 0.73
CA ARG A 102 -14.71 11.84 0.56
C ARG A 102 -14.57 11.18 -0.80
N LEU A 103 -15.66 10.67 -1.38
CA LEU A 103 -15.64 10.10 -2.73
C LEU A 103 -15.07 11.07 -3.77
N LEU A 104 -15.45 12.35 -3.71
CA LEU A 104 -14.91 13.37 -4.61
C LEU A 104 -13.38 13.49 -4.52
N VAL A 105 -12.80 13.37 -3.32
CA VAL A 105 -11.34 13.38 -3.13
C VAL A 105 -10.70 12.13 -3.72
N PHE A 106 -11.32 10.96 -3.55
CA PHE A 106 -10.84 9.73 -4.18
C PHE A 106 -10.84 9.84 -5.71
N ILE A 107 -11.93 10.30 -6.31
CA ILE A 107 -12.06 10.48 -7.77
C ILE A 107 -11.02 11.45 -8.31
N LYS A 108 -10.84 12.60 -7.64
CA LYS A 108 -9.96 13.68 -8.13
C LYS A 108 -8.48 13.43 -7.86
N LYS A 109 -8.14 12.69 -6.80
CA LYS A 109 -6.76 12.56 -6.33
C LYS A 109 -6.30 11.11 -6.23
N TRP A 110 -6.88 10.33 -5.33
CA TRP A 110 -6.32 9.04 -4.96
C TRP A 110 -6.40 8.00 -6.08
N ILE A 111 -7.55 7.85 -6.74
CA ILE A 111 -7.74 6.88 -7.82
C ILE A 111 -6.82 7.22 -9.02
N PRO A 112 -6.72 8.47 -9.49
CA PRO A 112 -5.75 8.83 -10.52
C PRO A 112 -4.30 8.54 -10.13
N MET A 113 -3.90 8.83 -8.89
CA MET A 113 -2.53 8.56 -8.40
C MET A 113 -2.22 7.06 -8.40
N GLU A 114 -3.13 6.24 -7.86
CA GLU A 114 -2.99 4.78 -7.84
C GLU A 114 -2.94 4.21 -9.27
N ASN A 115 -3.84 4.65 -10.16
CA ASN A 115 -3.85 4.18 -11.55
C ASN A 115 -2.60 4.57 -12.32
N THR A 116 -2.04 5.76 -12.06
CA THR A 116 -0.79 6.22 -12.67
C THR A 116 0.36 5.32 -12.22
N TYR A 117 0.48 5.05 -10.93
CA TYR A 117 1.43 4.09 -10.38
C TYR A 117 1.28 2.68 -11.00
N PHE A 118 0.06 2.14 -11.06
CA PHE A 118 -0.18 0.80 -11.62
C PHE A 118 0.20 0.69 -13.08
N ARG A 119 -0.10 1.72 -13.87
CA ARG A 119 0.19 1.77 -15.30
C ARG A 119 1.68 1.95 -15.55
N ASP A 120 2.28 2.98 -14.97
CA ASP A 120 3.65 3.39 -15.28
C ASP A 120 4.67 2.34 -14.84
N LEU A 121 4.38 1.61 -13.77
CA LEU A 121 5.26 0.55 -13.25
C LEU A 121 4.77 -0.86 -13.57
N ASP A 122 3.75 -1.01 -14.42
CA ASP A 122 3.22 -2.30 -14.87
C ASP A 122 2.91 -3.28 -13.72
N ILE A 123 2.39 -2.76 -12.59
CA ILE A 123 2.26 -3.49 -11.32
C ILE A 123 1.50 -4.81 -11.47
N ALA A 124 0.42 -4.81 -12.25
CA ALA A 124 -0.37 -6.03 -12.50
C ALA A 124 0.44 -7.12 -13.23
N LYS A 125 1.39 -6.76 -14.10
CA LYS A 125 2.24 -7.75 -14.81
C LYS A 125 3.31 -8.36 -13.90
N LYS A 126 3.69 -7.68 -12.82
CA LYS A 126 4.68 -8.14 -11.84
C LYS A 126 4.09 -9.03 -10.73
N ALA A 127 2.77 -9.09 -10.64
CA ALA A 127 2.08 -9.89 -9.65
C ALA A 127 2.09 -11.36 -10.05
N ASP A 128 2.36 -12.23 -9.09
CA ASP A 128 2.30 -13.68 -9.30
C ASP A 128 0.83 -14.14 -9.41
N ILE A 129 -0.08 -13.44 -8.73
CA ILE A 129 -1.52 -13.73 -8.72
C ILE A 129 -2.31 -12.45 -8.95
N ILE A 130 -3.29 -12.49 -9.85
CA ILE A 130 -4.27 -11.41 -10.05
C ILE A 130 -5.65 -11.90 -9.64
N ILE A 131 -6.24 -11.29 -8.62
CA ILE A 131 -7.59 -11.60 -8.17
C ILE A 131 -8.54 -10.53 -8.68
N ARG A 132 -9.55 -10.93 -9.46
CA ARG A 132 -10.57 -10.03 -10.00
C ARG A 132 -11.81 -10.05 -9.13
N THR A 133 -12.06 -8.98 -8.38
CA THR A 133 -13.27 -8.85 -7.57
C THR A 133 -14.39 -8.24 -8.41
N HIS A 134 -15.19 -9.11 -9.03
CA HIS A 134 -16.43 -8.76 -9.70
C HIS A 134 -17.60 -9.42 -8.97
N ARG A 135 -18.76 -8.79 -8.97
CA ARG A 135 -20.01 -9.48 -8.63
C ARG A 135 -20.52 -10.11 -9.92
N PHE A 136 -20.84 -11.40 -9.88
CA PHE A 136 -21.81 -11.96 -10.83
C PHE A 136 -23.14 -11.25 -10.53
N GLN A 137 -23.68 -10.55 -11.53
CA GLN A 137 -25.06 -10.08 -11.50
C GLN A 137 -25.99 -11.24 -11.85
#